data_AF-A0A8H5IK58-F1
#
_entry.id   AF-A0A8H5IK58-F1
#
_cell.length_a   1.000
_cell.length_b   1.000
_cell.length_c   1.000
_cell.angle_alpha   90.00
_cell.angle_beta   90.00
_cell.angle_gamma   90.00
#
_symmetry.space_group_name_H-M   'P 1'
#
loop_
_entity.id
_entity.type
_entity.pdbx_description
1 polymer ?
#
loop_
_entity_poly.entity_id
_entity_poly.type
_entity_poly.pdbx_seq_one_letter_code
_entity_poly.pdbx_strand_id
1 'polypeptide(L)'
;MMAGTFAAELARRGVIGLAIDYRNYGQSGGALRQREDPESKAADLAAAIEFLSHRSDVAGTGLLGICTSAGNVLYPAASDPRVKAVATVAGFFPSASVAPLLHGGEEVIQLRRAQGQEAIKLYNDTQEIKLIKAYGGSANESASPGAKPYYEDVTRGNIRQWRNEFAVASWEAWVAWDPVRQASLVQAPTLLIHSEKAAFPDQAREVYRNLKSQKEIVWAEGTHYDFYDDVEVVRSTADKLAKHFQTYLN
;
A
#
# COMPACT_ATOMS: atom_id res chain seq x y z
N MET A 1 8.87 3.60 -8.63
CA MET A 1 9.20 5.01 -8.34
C MET A 1 9.11 5.32 -6.86
N MET A 2 7.94 5.32 -6.20
CA MET A 2 7.86 5.69 -4.78
C MET A 2 8.67 4.78 -3.83
N ALA A 3 8.42 3.46 -3.87
CA ALA A 3 9.12 2.51 -2.99
C ALA A 3 10.64 2.53 -3.20
N GLY A 4 11.09 2.64 -4.46
CA GLY A 4 12.51 2.78 -4.80
C GLY A 4 13.12 4.09 -4.31
N THR A 5 12.38 5.21 -4.40
CA THR A 5 12.82 6.51 -3.85
C THR A 5 13.05 6.41 -2.34
N PHE A 6 12.06 5.91 -1.58
CA PHE A 6 12.23 5.78 -0.13
C PHE A 6 13.29 4.74 0.26
N ALA A 7 13.41 3.62 -0.47
CA ALA A 7 14.49 2.67 -0.24
C ALA A 7 15.88 3.31 -0.44
N ALA A 8 16.05 4.13 -1.48
CA ALA A 8 17.30 4.85 -1.72
C ALA A 8 17.57 5.93 -0.65
N GLU A 9 16.55 6.67 -0.23
CA GLU A 9 16.69 7.69 0.83
C GLU A 9 17.01 7.06 2.20
N LEU A 10 16.42 5.90 2.52
CA LEU A 10 16.75 5.12 3.72
C LEU A 10 18.18 4.58 3.66
N ALA A 11 18.63 4.07 2.50
CA ALA A 11 19.99 3.59 2.31
C ALA A 11 21.03 4.69 2.55
N ARG A 12 20.77 5.92 2.07
CA ARG A 12 21.63 7.10 2.35
C ARG A 12 21.71 7.46 3.83
N ARG A 13 20.76 6.98 4.64
CA ARG A 13 20.70 7.16 6.09
C ARG A 13 21.13 5.91 6.86
N GLY A 14 21.75 4.94 6.19
CA GLY A 14 22.29 3.73 6.83
C GLY A 14 21.25 2.65 7.16
N VAL A 15 20.07 2.68 6.53
CA VAL A 15 19.06 1.62 6.66
C VAL A 15 18.94 0.87 5.34
N ILE A 16 19.14 -0.45 5.35
CA ILE A 16 18.98 -1.28 4.14
C ILE A 16 17.53 -1.21 3.65
N GLY A 17 17.32 -0.64 2.45
CA GLY A 17 16.01 -0.56 1.81
C GLY A 17 15.83 -1.63 0.74
N LEU A 18 14.78 -2.45 0.87
CA LEU A 18 14.33 -3.38 -0.16
C LEU A 18 12.96 -2.92 -0.69
N ALA A 19 12.92 -2.48 -1.95
CA ALA A 19 11.68 -2.22 -2.66
C ALA A 19 11.33 -3.41 -3.54
N ILE A 20 10.09 -3.89 -3.47
CA ILE A 20 9.61 -5.02 -4.26
C ILE A 20 8.46 -4.58 -5.19
N ASP A 21 8.38 -5.22 -6.36
CA ASP A 21 7.12 -5.29 -7.09
C ASP A 21 6.31 -6.45 -6.48
N TYR A 22 5.06 -6.20 -6.08
CA TYR A 22 4.16 -7.28 -5.68
C TYR A 22 3.96 -8.28 -6.84
N ARG A 23 3.59 -9.52 -6.52
CA ARG A 23 3.18 -10.49 -7.54
C ARG A 23 2.09 -9.88 -8.44
N ASN A 24 2.08 -10.27 -9.71
CA ASN A 24 1.19 -9.75 -10.76
C ASN A 24 1.48 -8.30 -11.21
N TYR A 25 2.47 -7.61 -10.61
CA TYR A 25 2.87 -6.25 -10.97
C TYR A 25 4.33 -6.17 -11.39
N GLY A 26 4.67 -5.08 -12.08
CA GLY A 26 6.03 -4.75 -12.49
C GLY A 26 6.79 -5.93 -13.07
N GLN A 27 8.00 -6.16 -12.56
CA GLN A 27 8.90 -7.24 -12.99
C GLN A 27 8.68 -8.56 -12.25
N SER A 28 7.91 -8.57 -11.16
CA SER A 28 7.57 -9.79 -10.44
C SER A 28 6.66 -10.68 -11.27
N GLY A 29 6.79 -12.00 -11.08
CA GLY A 29 5.96 -13.01 -11.75
C GLY A 29 4.50 -12.99 -11.30
N GLY A 30 3.75 -14.01 -11.71
CA GLY A 30 2.32 -14.17 -11.40
C GLY A 30 1.45 -14.08 -12.65
N ALA A 31 0.43 -14.95 -12.71
CA ALA A 31 -0.30 -15.26 -13.94
C ALA A 31 -1.51 -14.34 -14.16
N LEU A 32 -2.29 -14.03 -13.11
CA LEU A 32 -3.39 -13.07 -13.19
C LEU A 32 -2.86 -11.64 -12.98
N ARG A 33 -2.23 -11.09 -14.04
CA ARG A 33 -1.60 -9.75 -14.05
C ARG A 33 -2.57 -8.66 -13.59
N GLN A 34 -2.03 -7.67 -12.87
CA GLN A 34 -2.76 -6.49 -12.38
C GLN A 34 -3.90 -6.80 -11.40
N ARG A 35 -3.84 -7.96 -10.73
CA ARG A 35 -4.76 -8.32 -9.65
C ARG A 35 -4.36 -7.70 -8.32
N GLU A 36 -5.22 -6.85 -7.79
CA GLU A 36 -5.16 -6.34 -6.43
C GLU A 36 -5.76 -7.38 -5.47
N ASP A 37 -4.89 -8.05 -4.73
CA ASP A 37 -5.28 -9.02 -3.71
C ASP A 37 -4.47 -8.78 -2.42
N PRO A 38 -5.09 -8.21 -1.37
CA PRO A 38 -4.38 -7.85 -0.14
C PRO A 38 -3.72 -9.03 0.57
N GLU A 39 -4.33 -10.21 0.54
CA GLU A 39 -3.77 -11.42 1.16
C GLU A 39 -2.48 -11.86 0.44
N SER A 40 -2.50 -11.94 -0.90
CA SER A 40 -1.30 -12.18 -1.69
C SER A 40 -0.20 -11.15 -1.43
N LYS A 41 -0.56 -9.86 -1.32
CA LYS A 41 0.42 -8.80 -1.05
C LYS A 41 1.02 -8.91 0.36
N ALA A 42 0.23 -9.31 1.36
CA ALA A 42 0.74 -9.62 2.69
C ALA A 42 1.75 -10.79 2.65
N ALA A 43 1.45 -11.84 1.87
CA ALA A 43 2.36 -12.97 1.68
C ALA A 43 3.66 -12.56 0.96
N ASP A 44 3.60 -11.65 -0.02
CA ASP A 44 4.79 -11.12 -0.70
C ASP A 44 5.68 -10.31 0.26
N LEU A 45 5.08 -9.52 1.16
CA LEU A 45 5.83 -8.82 2.22
C LEU A 45 6.48 -9.79 3.20
N ALA A 46 5.77 -10.86 3.59
CA ALA A 46 6.34 -11.92 4.42
C ALA A 46 7.51 -12.64 3.74
N ALA A 47 7.43 -12.87 2.43
CA ALA A 47 8.53 -13.42 1.64
C ALA A 47 9.73 -12.46 1.56
N ALA A 48 9.49 -11.14 1.47
CA ALA A 48 10.56 -10.14 1.52
C ALA A 48 11.24 -10.08 2.89
N ILE A 49 10.47 -10.18 3.98
CA ILE A 49 11.00 -10.32 5.36
C ILE A 49 11.87 -11.57 5.45
N GLU A 50 11.40 -12.70 4.93
CA GLU A 50 12.16 -13.95 4.94
C GLU A 50 13.44 -13.87 4.10
N PHE A 51 13.42 -13.21 2.94
CA PHE A 51 14.64 -12.98 2.19
C PHE A 51 15.67 -12.16 2.99
N LEU A 52 15.22 -11.11 3.67
CA LEU A 52 16.09 -10.27 4.49
C LEU A 52 16.60 -11.00 5.75
N SER A 53 15.82 -11.93 6.32
CA SER A 53 16.22 -12.70 7.52
C SER A 53 17.44 -13.59 7.28
N HIS A 54 17.67 -14.01 6.05
CA HIS A 54 18.81 -14.84 5.65
C HIS A 54 20.10 -14.04 5.37
N ARG A 55 20.04 -12.71 5.42
CA ARG A 55 21.20 -11.86 5.16
C ARG A 55 21.97 -11.58 6.44
N SER A 56 23.27 -11.86 6.43
CA SER A 56 24.15 -11.62 7.59
C SER A 56 24.36 -10.15 7.93
N ASP A 57 24.08 -9.23 7.00
CA ASP A 57 24.16 -7.79 7.19
C ASP A 57 22.84 -7.14 7.67
N VAL A 58 21.82 -7.95 7.99
CA VAL A 58 20.51 -7.49 8.49
C VAL A 58 20.32 -7.90 9.95
N ALA A 59 20.25 -6.92 10.86
CA ALA A 59 20.02 -7.15 12.30
C ALA A 59 18.52 -7.29 12.67
N GLY A 60 17.64 -6.76 11.82
CA GLY A 60 16.21 -6.72 12.04
C GLY A 60 15.45 -6.21 10.84
N THR A 61 14.19 -6.63 10.72
CA THR A 61 13.32 -6.25 9.61
C THR A 61 12.18 -5.36 10.08
N GLY A 62 11.94 -4.27 9.34
CA GLY A 62 10.78 -3.41 9.49
C GLY A 62 10.02 -3.30 8.17
N LEU A 63 8.79 -2.79 8.24
CA LEU A 63 7.94 -2.57 7.07
C LEU A 63 7.64 -1.09 6.87
N LEU A 64 7.77 -0.64 5.61
CA LEU A 64 7.36 0.68 5.16
C LEU A 64 6.23 0.56 4.13
N GLY A 65 5.08 1.16 4.43
CA GLY A 65 3.94 1.21 3.52
C GLY A 65 3.59 2.62 3.06
N ILE A 66 3.53 2.84 1.75
CA ILE A 66 3.15 4.13 1.14
C ILE A 66 1.81 3.97 0.42
N CYS A 67 0.88 4.92 0.58
CA CYS A 67 -0.46 4.85 -0.02
C CYS A 67 -1.17 3.53 0.33
N THR A 68 -1.64 2.76 -0.66
CA THR A 68 -2.25 1.44 -0.48
C THR A 68 -1.35 0.48 0.29
N SER A 69 -0.03 0.57 0.12
CA SER A 69 0.87 -0.31 0.88
C SER A 69 0.89 0.01 2.38
N ALA A 70 0.45 1.20 2.81
CA ALA A 70 0.26 1.51 4.23
C ALA A 70 -0.74 0.57 4.91
N GLY A 71 -1.84 0.24 4.23
CA GLY A 71 -2.77 -0.77 4.71
C GLY A 71 -2.18 -2.19 4.61
N ASN A 72 -1.48 -2.49 3.51
CA ASN A 72 -0.96 -3.85 3.27
C ASN A 72 0.05 -4.27 4.34
N VAL A 73 0.93 -3.36 4.79
CA VAL A 73 1.96 -3.69 5.80
C VAL A 73 1.38 -4.03 7.17
N LEU A 74 0.15 -3.62 7.49
CA LEU A 74 -0.48 -3.93 8.78
C LEU A 74 -0.79 -5.42 8.94
N TYR A 75 -1.01 -6.16 7.85
CA TYR A 75 -1.31 -7.60 7.88
C TYR A 75 -0.14 -8.46 8.34
N PRO A 76 1.04 -8.43 7.68
CA PRO A 76 2.21 -9.13 8.18
C PRO A 76 2.67 -8.55 9.53
N ALA A 77 2.55 -7.23 9.76
CA ALA A 77 2.89 -6.66 11.08
C ALA A 77 2.02 -7.16 12.25
N ALA A 78 0.79 -7.57 11.96
CA ALA A 78 -0.13 -8.14 12.95
C ALA A 78 0.16 -9.61 13.28
N SER A 79 0.90 -10.33 12.44
CA SER A 79 1.02 -11.79 12.52
C SER A 79 2.46 -12.33 12.49
N ASP A 80 3.43 -11.56 11.99
CA ASP A 80 4.82 -11.96 11.85
C ASP A 80 5.72 -11.29 12.91
N PRO A 81 6.22 -12.03 13.92
CA PRO A 81 7.03 -11.46 15.00
C PRO A 81 8.41 -10.97 14.54
N ARG A 82 8.84 -11.27 13.30
CA ARG A 82 10.08 -10.73 12.73
C ARG A 82 9.95 -9.25 12.37
N VAL A 83 8.73 -8.74 12.25
CA VAL A 83 8.47 -7.32 12.02
C VAL A 83 8.74 -6.56 13.33
N LYS A 84 9.94 -5.98 13.44
CA LYS A 84 10.38 -5.23 14.63
C LYS A 84 9.91 -3.77 14.62
N ALA A 85 9.53 -3.22 13.46
CA ALA A 85 9.06 -1.84 13.33
C ALA A 85 8.17 -1.65 12.11
N VAL A 86 7.16 -0.78 12.22
CA VAL A 86 6.28 -0.41 11.11
C VAL A 86 6.31 1.09 10.90
N ALA A 87 6.32 1.53 9.64
CA ALA A 87 6.06 2.91 9.31
C ALA A 87 5.13 3.02 8.10
N THR A 88 4.30 4.06 8.06
CA THR A 88 3.48 4.36 6.88
C THR A 88 3.57 5.82 6.48
N VAL A 89 3.41 6.08 5.17
CA VAL A 89 3.40 7.44 4.61
C VAL A 89 2.18 7.62 3.72
N ALA A 90 1.43 8.70 3.95
CA ALA A 90 0.25 9.08 3.16
C ALA A 90 -0.69 7.88 2.92
N GLY A 91 -1.05 7.17 3.98
CA GLY A 91 -1.66 5.85 3.90
C GLY A 91 -3.10 5.84 3.36
N PHE A 92 -3.42 4.83 2.56
CA PHE A 92 -4.78 4.48 2.16
C PHE A 92 -5.28 3.36 3.07
N PHE A 93 -6.25 3.69 3.92
CA PHE A 93 -6.79 2.80 4.94
C PHE A 93 -8.32 2.69 4.79
N PRO A 94 -8.83 1.95 3.79
CA PRO A 94 -10.26 1.69 3.74
C PRO A 94 -10.70 0.94 5.01
N SER A 95 -11.95 1.12 5.39
CA SER A 95 -12.58 0.40 6.49
C SER A 95 -14.01 0.09 6.10
N ALA A 96 -14.64 -0.87 6.78
CA ALA A 96 -16.04 -1.23 6.50
C ALA A 96 -17.00 -0.02 6.59
N SER A 97 -16.73 0.95 7.48
CA SER A 97 -17.57 2.14 7.66
C SER A 97 -17.46 3.15 6.51
N VAL A 98 -16.34 3.13 5.77
CA VAL A 98 -16.03 4.11 4.72
C VAL A 98 -16.14 3.49 3.33
N ALA A 99 -16.12 2.16 3.24
CA ALA A 99 -16.24 1.43 1.98
C ALA A 99 -17.46 1.85 1.13
N PRO A 100 -18.69 2.00 1.68
CA PRO A 100 -19.82 2.48 0.87
C PRO A 100 -19.59 3.88 0.30
N LEU A 101 -19.01 4.80 1.08
CA LEU A 101 -18.68 6.15 0.60
C LEU A 101 -17.63 6.14 -0.50
N LEU A 102 -16.62 5.26 -0.37
CA LEU A 102 -15.57 5.07 -1.37
C LEU A 102 -16.09 4.50 -2.68
N HIS A 103 -17.04 3.59 -2.57
CA HIS A 103 -17.45 2.77 -3.68
C HIS A 103 -18.75 3.24 -4.35
N GLY A 104 -19.48 4.18 -3.76
CA GLY A 104 -20.73 4.71 -4.32
C GLY A 104 -21.98 3.99 -3.80
N GLY A 105 -21.92 3.40 -2.62
CA GLY A 105 -23.02 2.72 -1.95
C GLY A 105 -22.87 1.21 -1.88
N GLU A 106 -23.69 0.58 -1.04
CA GLU A 106 -23.67 -0.86 -0.80
C GLU A 106 -24.02 -1.66 -2.07
N GLU A 107 -24.97 -1.17 -2.87
CA GLU A 107 -25.35 -1.81 -4.14
C GLU A 107 -24.16 -1.91 -5.10
N VAL A 108 -23.32 -0.87 -5.17
CA VAL A 108 -22.13 -0.85 -6.03
C VAL A 108 -21.05 -1.78 -5.48
N ILE A 109 -20.93 -1.93 -4.17
CA ILE A 109 -20.03 -2.92 -3.54
C ILE A 109 -20.44 -4.34 -3.94
N GLN A 110 -21.73 -4.68 -3.85
CA GLN A 110 -22.23 -6.00 -4.22
C GLN A 110 -22.07 -6.27 -5.72
N LEU A 111 -22.32 -5.26 -6.57
CA LEU A 111 -22.07 -5.34 -8.00
C LEU A 111 -20.59 -5.63 -8.29
N ARG A 112 -19.67 -4.87 -7.67
CA ARG A 112 -18.22 -5.08 -7.83
C ARG A 112 -17.79 -6.46 -7.38
N ARG A 113 -18.33 -6.94 -6.24
CA ARG A 113 -18.08 -8.30 -5.76
C ARG A 113 -18.48 -9.35 -6.80
N ALA A 114 -19.70 -9.26 -7.34
CA ALA A 114 -20.18 -10.18 -8.37
C ALA A 114 -19.32 -10.13 -9.65
N GLN A 115 -18.93 -8.93 -10.10
CA GLN A 115 -18.03 -8.74 -11.24
C GLN A 115 -16.65 -9.37 -11.00
N GLY A 116 -16.11 -9.24 -9.78
CA GLY A 116 -14.85 -9.85 -9.39
C GLY A 116 -14.92 -11.38 -9.43
N GLN A 117 -15.98 -11.96 -8.86
CA GLN A 117 -16.22 -13.40 -8.87
C GLN A 117 -16.36 -13.95 -10.30
N GLU A 118 -17.12 -13.26 -11.16
CA GLU A 118 -17.27 -13.62 -12.57
C GLU A 118 -15.93 -13.54 -13.33
N ALA A 119 -15.14 -12.49 -13.08
CA ALA A 119 -13.83 -12.34 -13.71
C ALA A 119 -12.81 -13.39 -13.24
N ILE A 120 -12.87 -13.83 -11.97
CA ILE A 120 -12.09 -14.97 -11.47
C ILE A 120 -12.50 -16.25 -12.19
N LYS A 121 -13.81 -16.50 -12.33
CA LYS A 121 -14.31 -17.68 -13.04
C LYS A 121 -13.85 -17.67 -14.50
N LEU A 122 -14.01 -16.55 -15.20
CA LEU A 122 -13.52 -16.38 -16.57
C LEU A 122 -12.04 -16.74 -16.68
N TYR A 123 -11.21 -16.18 -15.80
CA TYR A 123 -9.78 -16.48 -15.80
C TYR A 123 -9.49 -17.98 -15.56
N ASN A 124 -10.20 -18.63 -14.63
CA ASN A 124 -10.02 -20.06 -14.39
C ASN A 124 -10.42 -20.91 -15.61
N ASP A 125 -11.49 -20.53 -16.30
CA ASP A 125 -12.02 -21.29 -17.44
C ASP A 125 -11.21 -21.08 -18.73
N THR A 126 -10.70 -19.86 -18.97
CA THR A 126 -10.13 -19.47 -20.28
C THR A 126 -8.73 -18.85 -20.21
N GLN A 127 -8.22 -18.55 -19.02
CA GLN A 127 -7.02 -17.74 -18.78
C GLN A 127 -7.14 -16.29 -19.31
N GLU A 128 -8.35 -15.84 -19.66
CA GLU A 128 -8.61 -14.46 -20.06
C GLU A 128 -8.66 -13.54 -18.84
N ILE A 129 -8.05 -12.36 -18.96
CA ILE A 129 -8.03 -11.34 -17.91
C ILE A 129 -8.87 -10.15 -18.35
N LYS A 130 -10.00 -9.94 -17.68
CA LYS A 130 -10.82 -8.73 -17.87
C LYS A 130 -10.14 -7.54 -17.18
N LEU A 131 -9.70 -6.56 -17.96
CA LEU A 131 -9.01 -5.36 -17.49
C LEU A 131 -9.86 -4.09 -17.65
N ILE A 132 -9.76 -3.20 -16.68
CA ILE A 132 -10.21 -1.80 -16.73
C ILE A 132 -9.04 -0.88 -16.35
N LYS A 133 -9.18 0.44 -16.44
CA LYS A 133 -8.14 1.36 -15.97
C LYS A 133 -8.00 1.33 -14.45
N ALA A 134 -6.80 1.54 -13.92
CA ALA A 134 -6.66 1.78 -12.48
C ALA A 134 -7.16 3.19 -12.11
N TYR A 135 -6.75 4.21 -12.88
CA TYR A 135 -7.06 5.61 -12.67
C TYR A 135 -7.57 6.32 -13.93
N GLY A 136 -8.43 7.33 -13.74
CA GLY A 136 -8.96 8.19 -14.81
C GLY A 136 -10.24 7.64 -15.44
N GLY A 137 -10.82 8.33 -16.43
CA GLY A 137 -12.06 7.88 -17.09
C GLY A 137 -13.29 7.87 -16.17
N SER A 138 -14.35 7.19 -16.61
CA SER A 138 -15.63 7.07 -15.90
C SER A 138 -15.68 5.89 -14.91
N ALA A 139 -16.76 5.81 -14.12
CA ALA A 139 -17.00 4.76 -13.12
C ALA A 139 -17.04 3.34 -13.69
N ASN A 140 -17.39 3.19 -14.98
CA ASN A 140 -17.46 1.89 -15.65
C ASN A 140 -16.14 1.51 -16.34
N GLU A 141 -15.23 2.47 -16.51
CA GLU A 141 -13.97 2.29 -17.25
C GLU A 141 -12.76 2.17 -16.33
N SER A 142 -12.93 2.43 -15.03
CA SER A 142 -11.82 2.51 -14.09
C SER A 142 -12.17 2.09 -12.66
N ALA A 143 -11.14 1.64 -11.93
CA ALA A 143 -11.26 1.36 -10.51
C ALA A 143 -11.34 2.65 -9.67
N SER A 144 -10.62 3.70 -10.07
CA SER A 144 -10.62 5.02 -9.43
C SER A 144 -10.87 6.13 -10.46
N PRO A 145 -12.14 6.51 -10.67
CA PRO A 145 -12.54 7.49 -11.68
C PRO A 145 -12.00 8.89 -11.43
N GLY A 146 -12.01 9.68 -12.49
CA GLY A 146 -11.59 11.08 -12.48
C GLY A 146 -10.07 11.26 -12.49
N ALA A 147 -9.64 12.48 -12.83
CA ALA A 147 -8.24 12.79 -13.06
C ALA A 147 -7.36 12.49 -11.84
N LYS A 148 -6.16 11.95 -12.09
CA LYS A 148 -5.12 11.75 -11.08
C LYS A 148 -3.80 12.28 -11.65
N PRO A 149 -3.51 13.58 -11.48
CA PRO A 149 -2.42 14.25 -12.18
C PRO A 149 -1.07 13.54 -12.07
N TYR A 150 -0.73 13.02 -10.87
CA TYR A 150 0.50 12.24 -10.67
C TYR A 150 0.61 11.05 -11.63
N TYR A 151 -0.47 10.28 -11.81
CA TYR A 151 -0.50 9.09 -12.65
C TYR A 151 -0.72 9.39 -14.14
N GLU A 152 -0.99 10.64 -14.50
CA GLU A 152 -1.15 11.07 -15.90
C GLU A 152 0.13 11.72 -16.44
N ASP A 153 0.95 12.30 -15.57
CA ASP A 153 2.19 13.00 -15.91
C ASP A 153 3.39 12.04 -16.02
N VAL A 154 3.98 11.97 -17.23
CA VAL A 154 5.14 11.12 -17.56
C VAL A 154 6.45 11.57 -16.91
N THR A 155 6.51 12.80 -16.41
CA THR A 155 7.63 13.31 -15.61
C THR A 155 7.50 12.95 -14.13
N ARG A 156 6.33 12.46 -13.72
CA ARG A 156 6.00 12.05 -12.36
C ARG A 156 5.69 10.56 -12.29
N GLY A 157 4.42 10.19 -12.11
CA GLY A 157 3.94 8.84 -11.85
C GLY A 157 3.72 7.96 -13.08
N ASN A 158 3.53 8.56 -14.26
CA ASN A 158 3.19 7.85 -15.50
C ASN A 158 4.44 7.32 -16.23
N ILE A 159 5.20 6.45 -15.57
CA ILE A 159 6.38 5.84 -16.17
C ILE A 159 6.07 4.62 -17.00
N ARG A 160 6.99 4.32 -17.92
CA ARG A 160 6.95 3.17 -18.83
C ARG A 160 6.73 1.82 -18.13
N GLN A 161 7.25 1.63 -16.93
CA GLN A 161 7.16 0.37 -16.19
C GLN A 161 5.79 0.19 -15.51
N TRP A 162 5.01 1.27 -15.36
CA TRP A 162 3.68 1.22 -14.77
C TRP A 162 2.63 1.04 -15.88
N ARG A 163 1.64 0.19 -15.60
CA ARG A 163 0.49 -0.05 -16.48
C ARG A 163 -0.73 0.52 -15.78
N ASN A 164 -1.45 1.43 -16.44
CA ASN A 164 -2.71 1.96 -15.91
C ASN A 164 -3.85 0.94 -16.10
N GLU A 165 -3.76 -0.18 -15.41
CA GLU A 165 -4.64 -1.33 -15.56
C GLU A 165 -5.01 -1.91 -14.19
N PHE A 166 -6.22 -2.45 -14.11
CA PHE A 166 -6.78 -3.10 -12.95
C PHE A 166 -7.56 -4.32 -13.42
N ALA A 167 -7.19 -5.51 -12.93
CA ALA A 167 -7.94 -6.72 -13.22
C ALA A 167 -9.27 -6.68 -12.48
N VAL A 168 -10.39 -6.85 -13.19
CA VAL A 168 -11.74 -6.87 -12.59
C VAL A 168 -11.86 -7.96 -11.51
N ALA A 169 -11.10 -9.05 -11.66
CA ALA A 169 -10.96 -10.13 -10.67
C ALA A 169 -10.48 -9.67 -9.28
N SER A 170 -9.98 -8.44 -9.15
CA SER A 170 -9.56 -7.86 -7.87
C SER A 170 -10.72 -7.42 -7.00
N TRP A 171 -11.90 -7.15 -7.59
CA TRP A 171 -12.95 -6.40 -6.90
C TRP A 171 -13.45 -7.07 -5.63
N GLU A 172 -13.63 -8.40 -5.63
CA GLU A 172 -14.13 -9.13 -4.46
C GLU A 172 -13.23 -8.94 -3.24
N ALA A 173 -11.92 -9.09 -3.43
CA ALA A 173 -10.94 -8.90 -2.36
C ALA A 173 -10.82 -7.41 -2.00
N TRP A 174 -10.81 -6.53 -3.00
CA TRP A 174 -10.60 -5.10 -2.82
C TRP A 174 -11.72 -4.42 -2.02
N VAL A 175 -12.98 -4.71 -2.31
CA VAL A 175 -14.12 -4.09 -1.57
C VAL A 175 -14.33 -4.70 -0.19
N ALA A 176 -13.78 -5.88 0.08
CA ALA A 176 -13.81 -6.53 1.38
C ALA A 176 -12.62 -6.11 2.28
N TRP A 177 -11.66 -5.38 1.73
CA TRP A 177 -10.41 -5.09 2.40
C TRP A 177 -10.55 -4.04 3.50
N ASP A 178 -10.13 -4.39 4.72
CA ASP A 178 -10.21 -3.56 5.91
C ASP A 178 -8.91 -3.64 6.72
N PRO A 179 -7.85 -2.93 6.30
CA PRO A 179 -6.58 -2.88 7.01
C PRO A 179 -6.69 -2.24 8.41
N VAL A 180 -7.71 -1.41 8.66
CA VAL A 180 -7.88 -0.72 9.95
C VAL A 180 -8.12 -1.73 11.09
N ARG A 181 -8.76 -2.87 10.79
CA ARG A 181 -8.95 -3.97 11.77
C ARG A 181 -7.64 -4.63 12.21
N GLN A 182 -6.59 -4.58 11.40
CA GLN A 182 -5.30 -5.20 11.75
C GLN A 182 -4.55 -4.38 12.80
N ALA A 183 -4.82 -3.07 12.88
CA ALA A 183 -4.06 -2.15 13.73
C ALA A 183 -4.03 -2.56 15.22
N SER A 184 -5.11 -3.13 15.75
CA SER A 184 -5.16 -3.57 17.16
C SER A 184 -4.30 -4.81 17.46
N LEU A 185 -3.89 -5.54 16.42
CA LEU A 185 -3.08 -6.76 16.51
C LEU A 185 -1.59 -6.48 16.34
N VAL A 186 -1.22 -5.34 15.75
CA VAL A 186 0.18 -4.95 15.53
C VAL A 186 0.88 -4.70 16.88
N GLN A 187 1.92 -5.49 17.14
CA GLN A 187 2.75 -5.38 18.35
C GLN A 187 3.99 -4.50 18.14
N ALA A 188 4.44 -4.35 16.89
CA ALA A 188 5.63 -3.58 16.58
C ALA A 188 5.41 -2.06 16.79
N PRO A 189 6.43 -1.32 17.24
CA PRO A 189 6.41 0.14 17.25
C PRO A 189 6.06 0.71 15.87
N THR A 190 5.06 1.58 15.83
CA THR A 190 4.45 2.05 14.57
C THR A 190 4.50 3.57 14.45
N LEU A 191 5.07 4.05 13.34
CA LEU A 191 5.09 5.47 12.97
C LEU A 191 4.14 5.74 11.77
N LEU A 192 3.14 6.59 11.97
CA LEU A 192 2.25 7.05 10.91
C LEU A 192 2.68 8.47 10.49
N ILE A 193 3.12 8.69 9.25
CA ILE A 193 3.36 10.03 8.69
C ILE A 193 2.23 10.32 7.70
N HIS A 194 1.42 11.33 7.99
CA HIS A 194 0.24 11.67 7.19
C HIS A 194 0.04 13.18 7.09
N SER A 195 -0.91 13.62 6.26
CA SER A 195 -1.28 15.04 6.16
C SER A 195 -2.80 15.21 6.16
N GLU A 196 -3.26 16.35 6.65
CA GLU A 196 -4.65 16.80 6.51
C GLU A 196 -5.08 16.93 5.03
N LYS A 197 -4.11 17.18 4.13
CA LYS A 197 -4.31 17.32 2.68
C LYS A 197 -4.07 16.00 1.93
N ALA A 198 -3.72 14.93 2.63
CA ALA A 198 -3.59 13.61 2.05
C ALA A 198 -4.96 12.90 2.04
N ALA A 199 -5.13 11.92 1.16
CA ALA A 199 -6.32 11.07 1.19
C ALA A 199 -6.44 10.32 2.54
N PHE A 200 -7.67 10.15 3.05
CA PHE A 200 -8.01 9.34 4.24
C PHE A 200 -7.39 9.78 5.59
N PRO A 201 -7.40 11.08 5.96
CA PRO A 201 -6.82 11.52 7.22
C PRO A 201 -7.56 10.95 8.44
N ASP A 202 -8.89 10.79 8.35
CA ASP A 202 -9.67 10.24 9.47
C ASP A 202 -9.41 8.75 9.70
N GLN A 203 -9.15 7.98 8.64
CA GLN A 203 -8.81 6.57 8.76
C GLN A 203 -7.37 6.41 9.27
N ALA A 204 -6.45 7.31 8.93
CA ALA A 204 -5.13 7.36 9.57
C ALA A 204 -5.25 7.60 11.10
N ARG A 205 -6.15 8.50 11.53
CA ARG A 205 -6.49 8.67 12.96
C ARG A 205 -7.09 7.40 13.56
N GLU A 206 -7.93 6.69 12.81
CA GLU A 206 -8.54 5.44 13.26
C GLU A 206 -7.50 4.34 13.48
N VAL A 207 -6.59 4.14 12.53
CA VAL A 207 -5.44 3.22 12.69
C VAL A 207 -4.64 3.61 13.93
N TYR A 208 -4.30 4.90 14.10
CA TYR A 208 -3.58 5.37 15.28
C TYR A 208 -4.31 5.06 16.59
N ARG A 209 -5.62 5.29 16.67
CA ARG A 209 -6.41 4.97 17.87
C ARG A 209 -6.42 3.47 18.16
N ASN A 210 -6.49 2.64 17.13
CA ASN A 210 -6.60 1.18 17.26
C ASN A 210 -5.28 0.51 17.67
N LEU A 211 -4.13 1.04 17.25
CA LEU A 211 -2.80 0.55 17.66
C LEU A 211 -2.66 0.45 19.18
N LYS A 212 -2.13 -0.68 19.65
CA LYS A 212 -1.86 -0.95 21.09
C LYS A 212 -0.39 -0.90 21.45
N SER A 213 0.49 -1.06 20.48
CA SER A 213 1.94 -0.93 20.62
C SER A 213 2.38 0.54 20.80
N GLN A 214 3.69 0.74 21.00
CA GLN A 214 4.28 2.08 20.92
C GLN A 214 3.94 2.70 19.57
N LYS A 215 3.38 3.90 19.59
CA LYS A 215 2.83 4.53 18.39
C LYS A 215 3.14 6.02 18.36
N GLU A 216 3.39 6.52 17.16
CA GLU A 216 3.56 7.93 16.86
C GLU A 216 2.77 8.26 15.60
N ILE A 217 2.15 9.45 15.57
CA ILE A 217 1.57 10.01 14.35
C ILE A 217 2.12 11.41 14.13
N VAL A 218 2.67 11.64 12.94
CA VAL A 218 3.21 12.92 12.49
C VAL A 218 2.27 13.48 11.43
N TRP A 219 1.68 14.63 11.72
CA TRP A 219 0.92 15.42 10.76
C TRP A 219 1.86 16.38 10.04
N ALA A 220 2.24 16.01 8.83
CA ALA A 220 3.15 16.76 7.98
C ALA A 220 2.40 17.67 7.00
N GLU A 221 3.08 18.72 6.55
CA GLU A 221 2.63 19.54 5.42
C GLU A 221 2.84 18.79 4.09
N GLY A 222 2.07 19.19 3.08
CA GLY A 222 2.09 18.60 1.74
C GLY A 222 0.79 17.86 1.38
N THR A 223 0.52 17.74 0.09
CA THR A 223 -0.58 16.96 -0.46
C THR A 223 -0.22 15.47 -0.53
N HIS A 224 -1.20 14.62 -0.84
CA HIS A 224 -0.98 13.17 -0.97
C HIS A 224 0.19 12.80 -1.89
N TYR A 225 0.35 13.51 -3.01
CA TYR A 225 1.39 13.23 -3.99
C TYR A 225 2.73 13.90 -3.67
N ASP A 226 2.77 14.93 -2.82
CA ASP A 226 4.04 15.55 -2.42
C ASP A 226 4.91 14.52 -1.66
N PHE A 227 4.28 13.64 -0.88
CA PHE A 227 4.97 12.50 -0.26
C PHE A 227 5.57 11.49 -1.24
N TYR A 228 5.24 11.55 -2.53
CA TYR A 228 5.71 10.59 -3.53
C TYR A 228 6.97 11.07 -4.22
N ASP A 229 7.03 12.36 -4.56
CA ASP A 229 8.04 12.91 -5.47
C ASP A 229 8.46 14.36 -5.19
N ASP A 230 7.86 15.07 -4.24
CA ASP A 230 8.43 16.35 -3.79
C ASP A 230 9.71 16.10 -2.99
N VAL A 231 10.81 16.66 -3.44
CA VAL A 231 12.15 16.35 -2.91
C VAL A 231 12.28 16.71 -1.43
N GLU A 232 11.70 17.83 -1.00
CA GLU A 232 11.83 18.29 0.39
C GLU A 232 10.91 17.49 1.32
N VAL A 233 9.67 17.23 0.88
CA VAL A 233 8.72 16.39 1.63
C VAL A 233 9.24 14.96 1.75
N VAL A 234 9.74 14.36 0.66
CA VAL A 234 10.32 13.02 0.66
C VAL A 234 11.53 12.93 1.60
N ARG A 235 12.48 13.86 1.53
CA ARG A 235 13.69 13.83 2.36
C ARG A 235 13.37 14.01 3.85
N SER A 236 12.53 15.00 4.17
CA SER A 236 12.14 15.26 5.56
C SER A 236 11.28 14.15 6.16
N THR A 237 10.53 13.41 5.32
CA THR A 237 9.84 12.18 5.69
C THR A 237 10.84 11.05 5.92
N ALA A 238 11.80 10.85 5.01
CA ALA A 238 12.83 9.83 5.12
C ALA A 238 13.72 10.00 6.36
N ASP A 239 13.99 11.23 6.82
CA ASP A 239 14.70 11.48 8.08
C ASP A 239 13.96 10.88 9.29
N LYS A 240 12.63 11.06 9.35
CA LYS A 240 11.79 10.51 10.42
C LYS A 240 11.70 8.99 10.35
N LEU A 241 11.54 8.46 9.14
CA LEU A 241 11.53 7.02 8.89
C LEU A 241 12.85 6.36 9.31
N ALA A 242 13.99 6.95 8.92
CA ALA A 242 15.30 6.42 9.28
C ALA A 242 15.50 6.42 10.80
N LYS A 243 15.16 7.52 11.48
CA LYS A 243 15.21 7.59 12.95
C LYS A 243 14.36 6.49 13.59
N HIS A 244 13.14 6.28 13.10
CA HIS A 244 12.26 5.22 13.60
C HIS A 244 12.90 3.84 13.43
N PHE A 245 13.33 3.49 12.21
CA PHE A 245 13.92 2.18 11.94
C PHE A 245 15.24 1.96 12.71
N GLN A 246 16.13 2.96 12.77
CA GLN A 246 17.36 2.88 13.57
C GLN A 246 17.09 2.75 15.07
N THR A 247 15.92 3.14 15.57
CA THR A 247 15.59 2.99 16.99
C THR A 247 15.17 1.55 17.31
N TYR A 248 14.51 0.87 16.37
CA TYR A 248 13.83 -0.41 16.65
C TYR A 248 14.40 -1.63 15.89
N LEU A 249 15.26 -1.43 14.89
CA LEU A 249 15.85 -2.53 14.10
C LEU A 249 17.26 -2.96 14.56
N ASN A 250 17.77 -2.37 15.65
CA ASN A 250 19.05 -2.78 16.25
C ASN A 250 18.96 -4.13 16.97
#